data_AF-A0AAN7VMD1-F1
#
_entry.id   AF-A0AAN7VMD1-F1
#
_cell.length_a   1.000
_cell.length_b   1.000
_cell.length_c   1.000
_cell.angle_alpha   90.00
_cell.angle_beta   90.00
_cell.angle_gamma   90.00
#
_symmetry.space_group_name_H-M   'P 1'
#
loop_
_entity.id
_entity.type
_entity.pdbx_description
1 polymer ?
#
loop_
_entity_poly.entity_id
_entity_poly.type
_entity_poly.pdbx_seq_one_letter_code
_entity_poly.pdbx_strand_id
1 'polypeptide(L)'
;MKEETDIDMFNKEDKKIIESAMEDPNHLSSRILMDLVKTIMEKVVEGIQYSESVAKLCISIIEKEKNQTFVESLINTCQQWFQERDKTLRGIKSGDGTRFTAFMWFLTEMCGQFKRHKHQFQYQNIQPDITLLSILAKCCQACVSLPIKCLPETECLFFVLTSIGRDLENELPSQLEQLLVSVRDGFLATTGSPAIRRTLLQLIELHASNWQLPASSVLYYYPRVK
;
A
#
# COMPACT_ATOMS: atom_id res chain seq x y z
N MET A 1 14.37 21.59 6.89
CA MET A 1 13.89 20.87 8.10
C MET A 1 14.07 19.40 7.81
N LYS A 2 14.88 18.66 8.57
CA LYS A 2 14.85 17.19 8.49
C LYS A 2 13.48 16.77 9.03
N GLU A 3 12.66 16.10 8.23
CA GLU A 3 11.48 15.43 8.77
C GLU A 3 11.99 14.41 9.80
N GLU A 4 11.61 14.57 11.05
CA GLU A 4 11.99 13.66 12.11
C GLU A 4 11.12 12.41 11.97
N THR A 5 11.73 11.29 11.62
CA THR A 5 11.03 10.01 11.46
C THR A 5 10.63 9.52 12.86
N ASP A 6 9.33 9.48 13.14
CA ASP A 6 8.80 8.90 14.38
C ASP A 6 9.04 7.39 14.39
N ILE A 7 9.74 6.90 15.41
CA ILE A 7 10.00 5.48 15.66
C ILE A 7 9.44 5.00 17.00
N ASP A 8 8.63 5.81 17.68
CA ASP A 8 8.17 5.53 19.04
C ASP A 8 7.24 4.32 19.15
N MET A 9 6.68 3.90 18.03
CA MET A 9 5.84 2.72 17.91
C MET A 9 6.59 1.39 18.09
N PHE A 10 7.93 1.38 18.05
CA PHE A 10 8.76 0.18 18.22
C PHE A 10 9.22 -0.01 19.67
N ASN A 11 9.54 -1.26 20.05
CA ASN A 11 10.11 -1.53 21.37
C ASN A 11 11.58 -1.06 21.46
N LYS A 12 12.16 -1.07 22.67
CA LYS A 12 13.52 -0.58 22.90
C LYS A 12 14.62 -1.35 22.15
N GLU A 13 14.42 -2.63 21.86
CA GLU A 13 15.40 -3.44 21.15
C GLU A 13 15.36 -3.15 19.65
N ASP A 14 14.16 -3.16 19.08
CA ASP A 14 13.92 -2.84 17.67
C ASP A 14 14.34 -1.40 17.35
N LYS A 15 14.06 -0.43 18.24
CA LYS A 15 14.49 0.97 18.08
C LYS A 15 16.00 1.08 17.89
N LYS A 16 16.81 0.35 18.66
CA LYS A 16 18.28 0.40 18.53
C LYS A 16 18.74 -0.10 17.15
N ILE A 17 18.11 -1.16 16.66
CA ILE A 17 18.44 -1.72 15.34
C ILE A 17 18.01 -0.74 14.24
N ILE A 18 16.81 -0.14 14.37
CA ILE A 18 16.29 0.87 13.45
C ILE A 18 17.20 2.10 13.42
N GLU A 19 17.58 2.65 14.57
CA GLU A 19 18.49 3.80 14.69
C GLU A 19 19.82 3.49 14.01
N SER A 20 20.39 2.30 14.26
CA SER A 20 21.64 1.86 13.61
C SER A 20 21.49 1.75 12.09
N ALA A 21 20.39 1.19 11.62
CA ALA A 21 20.11 1.04 10.18
C ALA A 21 19.84 2.39 9.50
N MET A 22 19.18 3.32 10.20
CA MET A 22 18.97 4.69 9.73
C MET A 22 20.25 5.50 9.76
N GLU A 23 21.20 5.23 10.65
CA GLU A 23 22.49 5.92 10.70
C GLU A 23 23.41 5.47 9.57
N ASP A 24 23.75 4.17 9.53
CA ASP A 24 24.50 3.53 8.46
C ASP A 24 24.09 2.04 8.27
N PRO A 25 23.23 1.73 7.29
CA PRO A 25 22.80 0.36 7.04
C PRO A 25 23.94 -0.53 6.53
N ASN A 26 25.03 0.04 6.00
CA ASN A 26 26.13 -0.73 5.40
C ASN A 26 27.04 -1.38 6.44
N HIS A 27 26.94 -0.97 7.71
CA HIS A 27 27.65 -1.60 8.83
C HIS A 27 26.87 -2.77 9.45
N LEU A 28 25.59 -2.94 9.10
CA LEU A 28 24.77 -4.05 9.57
C LEU A 28 24.92 -5.26 8.64
N SER A 29 24.84 -6.46 9.22
CA SER A 29 24.83 -7.67 8.41
C SER A 29 23.54 -7.76 7.58
N SER A 30 23.61 -8.37 6.39
CA SER A 30 22.42 -8.59 5.54
C SER A 30 21.28 -9.29 6.30
N ARG A 31 21.61 -10.23 7.20
CA ARG A 31 20.61 -10.91 8.02
C ARG A 31 19.84 -9.95 8.94
N ILE A 32 20.54 -9.00 9.57
CA ILE A 32 19.90 -7.99 10.42
C ILE A 32 18.95 -7.11 9.61
N LEU A 33 19.38 -6.67 8.41
CA LEU A 33 18.52 -5.86 7.53
C LEU A 33 17.28 -6.63 7.07
N MET A 34 17.43 -7.91 6.73
CA MET A 34 16.31 -8.77 6.32
C MET A 34 15.33 -9.05 7.47
N ASP A 35 15.84 -9.32 8.67
CA ASP A 35 15.00 -9.53 9.85
C ASP A 35 14.31 -8.23 10.29
N LEU A 36 14.99 -7.09 10.17
CA LEU A 36 14.42 -5.76 10.40
C LEU A 36 13.22 -5.49 9.48
N VAL A 37 13.30 -5.84 8.19
CA VAL A 37 12.17 -5.72 7.27
C VAL A 37 10.95 -6.47 7.81
N LYS A 38 11.10 -7.68 8.33
CA LYS A 38 9.97 -8.45 8.89
C LYS A 38 9.37 -7.76 10.11
N THR A 39 10.21 -7.27 11.03
CA THR A 39 9.76 -6.51 12.21
C THR A 39 8.96 -5.27 11.80
N ILE A 40 9.48 -4.52 10.83
CA ILE A 40 8.80 -3.33 10.28
C ILE A 40 7.46 -3.70 9.65
N MET A 41 7.44 -4.75 8.83
CA MET A 41 6.24 -5.18 8.13
C MET A 41 5.16 -5.67 9.09
N GLU A 42 5.51 -6.42 10.14
CA GLU A 42 4.56 -6.80 11.19
C GLU A 42 3.99 -5.59 11.90
N LYS A 43 4.82 -4.58 12.17
CA LYS A 43 4.36 -3.35 12.81
C LYS A 43 3.36 -2.59 11.95
N VAL A 44 3.62 -2.48 10.64
CA VAL A 44 2.73 -1.81 9.68
C VAL A 44 1.32 -2.37 9.71
N VAL A 45 1.20 -3.70 9.72
CA VAL A 45 -0.12 -4.34 9.64
C VAL A 45 -0.89 -4.34 10.95
N GLU A 46 -0.30 -3.86 12.05
CA GLU A 46 -1.05 -3.57 13.28
C GLU A 46 -2.05 -2.41 13.11
N GLY A 47 -1.84 -1.51 12.14
CA GLY A 47 -2.78 -0.41 11.87
C GLY A 47 -2.30 0.62 10.86
N ILE A 48 -3.27 1.22 10.14
CA ILE A 48 -3.03 2.22 9.09
C ILE A 48 -2.24 3.44 9.58
N GLN A 49 -2.33 3.77 10.87
CA GLN A 49 -1.66 4.93 11.47
C GLN A 49 -0.13 4.84 11.42
N TYR A 50 0.44 3.65 11.24
CA TYR A 50 1.89 3.46 11.17
C TYR A 50 2.44 3.62 9.75
N SER A 51 1.59 3.58 8.72
CA SER A 51 2.01 3.48 7.32
C SER A 51 2.94 4.61 6.87
N GLU A 52 2.61 5.86 7.19
CA GLU A 52 3.42 7.02 6.77
C GLU A 52 4.79 7.05 7.45
N SER A 53 4.82 6.96 8.79
CA SER A 53 6.06 7.00 9.57
C SER A 53 7.00 5.86 9.19
N VAL A 54 6.47 4.66 9.00
CA VAL A 54 7.26 3.50 8.56
C VAL A 54 7.74 3.66 7.13
N ALA A 55 6.95 4.21 6.21
CA ALA A 55 7.41 4.45 4.84
C ALA A 55 8.58 5.46 4.81
N LYS A 56 8.51 6.54 5.61
CA LYS A 56 9.60 7.50 5.80
C LYS A 56 10.86 6.83 6.38
N LEU A 57 10.69 5.96 7.38
CA LEU A 57 11.77 5.14 7.94
C LEU A 57 12.45 4.30 6.86
N CYS A 58 11.68 3.52 6.10
CA CYS A 58 12.21 2.66 5.04
C CYS A 58 13.07 3.47 4.05
N ILE A 59 12.59 4.65 3.65
CA ILE A 59 13.31 5.52 2.71
C ILE A 59 14.62 6.04 3.31
N SER A 60 14.61 6.46 4.57
CA SER A 60 15.82 6.90 5.27
C SER A 60 16.91 5.82 5.31
N ILE A 61 16.52 4.53 5.34
CA ILE A 61 17.47 3.40 5.26
C ILE A 61 17.92 3.21 3.81
N ILE A 62 16.98 3.16 2.87
CA ILE A 62 17.24 2.90 1.43
C ILE A 62 18.17 3.95 0.83
N GLU A 63 18.02 5.22 1.19
CA GLU A 63 18.88 6.32 0.71
C GLU A 63 20.37 6.14 1.05
N LYS A 64 20.66 5.44 2.15
CA LYS A 64 22.03 5.24 2.63
C LYS A 64 22.60 3.88 2.26
N GLU A 65 21.78 3.00 1.71
CA GLU A 65 22.17 1.63 1.39
C GLU A 65 22.92 1.54 0.06
N LYS A 66 24.05 0.83 0.05
CA LYS A 66 24.84 0.57 -1.17
C LYS A 66 24.48 -0.75 -1.86
N ASN A 67 24.23 -1.79 -1.08
CA ASN A 67 24.07 -3.17 -1.58
C ASN A 67 22.62 -3.55 -1.89
N GLN A 68 21.66 -2.62 -1.73
CA GLN A 68 20.23 -2.80 -2.02
C GLN A 68 19.57 -3.99 -1.27
N THR A 69 20.18 -4.49 -0.20
CA THR A 69 19.70 -5.66 0.56
C THR A 69 18.36 -5.38 1.27
N PHE A 70 18.22 -4.22 1.91
CA PHE A 70 17.02 -3.81 2.61
C PHE A 70 15.88 -3.58 1.63
N VAL A 71 16.11 -2.82 0.55
CA VAL A 71 15.06 -2.58 -0.46
C VAL A 71 14.65 -3.88 -1.16
N GLU A 72 15.57 -4.76 -1.54
CA GLU A 72 15.24 -6.06 -2.13
C GLU A 72 14.44 -6.92 -1.16
N SER A 73 14.88 -6.99 0.11
CA SER A 73 14.16 -7.74 1.14
C SER A 73 12.76 -7.17 1.39
N LEU A 74 12.59 -5.85 1.38
CA LEU A 74 11.29 -5.19 1.53
C LEU A 74 10.34 -5.55 0.39
N ILE A 75 10.81 -5.44 -0.86
CA ILE A 75 10.02 -5.79 -2.05
C ILE A 75 9.64 -7.26 -2.05
N ASN A 76 10.61 -8.15 -1.81
CA ASN A 76 10.36 -9.59 -1.74
C ASN A 76 9.37 -9.94 -0.64
N THR A 77 9.46 -9.29 0.52
CA THR A 77 8.50 -9.49 1.63
C THR A 77 7.10 -9.04 1.22
N CYS A 78 6.96 -7.88 0.58
CA CYS A 78 5.66 -7.39 0.09
C CYS A 78 5.03 -8.35 -0.94
N GLN A 79 5.84 -8.86 -1.88
CA GLN A 79 5.39 -9.86 -2.85
C GLN A 79 4.91 -11.14 -2.17
N GLN A 80 5.71 -11.68 -1.24
CA GLN A 80 5.37 -12.90 -0.50
C GLN A 80 4.08 -12.70 0.31
N TRP A 81 3.95 -11.59 1.03
CA TRP A 81 2.77 -11.31 1.85
C TRP A 81 1.50 -11.15 1.02
N PHE A 82 1.60 -10.61 -0.19
CA PHE A 82 0.47 -10.60 -1.11
C PHE A 82 0.11 -12.01 -1.62
N GLN A 83 1.10 -12.84 -1.96
CA GLN A 83 0.87 -14.22 -2.40
C GLN A 83 0.19 -15.04 -1.29
N GLU A 84 0.64 -14.87 -0.05
CA GLU A 84 0.11 -15.55 1.14
C GLU A 84 -1.00 -14.75 1.85
N ARG A 85 -1.59 -13.72 1.21
CA ARG A 85 -2.49 -12.74 1.86
C ARG A 85 -3.65 -13.38 2.61
N ASP A 86 -4.22 -14.46 2.09
CA ASP A 86 -5.38 -15.10 2.72
C ASP A 86 -5.02 -15.72 4.08
N LYS A 87 -3.76 -16.13 4.27
CA LYS A 87 -3.22 -16.64 5.53
C LYS A 87 -2.67 -15.53 6.41
N THR A 88 -1.87 -14.63 5.84
CA THR A 88 -1.05 -13.66 6.60
C THR A 88 -1.80 -12.36 6.90
N LEU A 89 -2.65 -11.90 5.97
CA LEU A 89 -3.33 -10.61 6.03
C LEU A 89 -4.85 -10.73 6.25
N ARG A 90 -5.48 -11.85 5.86
CA ARG A 90 -6.92 -12.11 5.99
C ARG A 90 -7.28 -13.34 6.85
N GLY A 91 -6.30 -13.88 7.58
CA GLY A 91 -6.49 -15.05 8.44
C GLY A 91 -7.49 -14.81 9.60
N ILE A 92 -7.72 -15.83 10.43
CA ILE A 92 -8.74 -15.81 11.50
C ILE A 92 -8.56 -14.64 12.50
N LYS A 93 -7.32 -14.22 12.76
CA LYS A 93 -7.00 -13.05 13.61
C LYS A 93 -7.21 -11.69 12.92
N SER A 94 -7.60 -11.69 11.65
CA SER A 94 -7.52 -10.56 10.70
C SER A 94 -8.76 -10.49 9.79
N GLY A 95 -9.80 -11.26 10.12
CA GLY A 95 -10.95 -11.52 9.23
C GLY A 95 -11.87 -10.31 8.97
N ASP A 96 -11.61 -9.17 9.62
CA ASP A 96 -12.30 -7.90 9.37
C ASP A 96 -11.67 -7.07 8.23
N GLY A 97 -10.55 -7.53 7.66
CA GLY A 97 -9.85 -6.86 6.56
C GLY A 97 -8.92 -5.72 7.00
N THR A 98 -8.73 -5.49 8.30
CA THR A 98 -7.92 -4.38 8.83
C THR A 98 -6.44 -4.52 8.50
N ARG A 99 -5.84 -5.70 8.69
CA ARG A 99 -4.43 -5.95 8.33
C ARG A 99 -4.17 -5.81 6.83
N PHE A 100 -5.08 -6.34 6.00
CA PHE A 100 -4.95 -6.21 4.54
C PHE A 100 -5.06 -4.74 4.10
N THR A 101 -5.97 -3.99 4.72
CA THR A 101 -6.11 -2.54 4.52
C THR A 101 -4.83 -1.81 4.95
N ALA A 102 -4.28 -2.08 6.14
CA ALA A 102 -3.03 -1.48 6.62
C ALA A 102 -1.84 -1.78 5.70
N PHE A 103 -1.75 -2.99 5.16
CA PHE A 103 -0.76 -3.33 4.15
C PHE A 103 -0.92 -2.48 2.88
N MET A 104 -2.14 -2.32 2.36
CA MET A 104 -2.40 -1.47 1.19
C MET A 104 -2.08 0.01 1.43
N TRP A 105 -2.37 0.53 2.63
CA TRP A 105 -2.00 1.89 3.03
C TRP A 105 -0.48 2.07 3.02
N PHE A 106 0.27 1.13 3.58
CA PHE A 106 1.73 1.18 3.53
C PHE A 106 2.30 1.10 2.12
N LEU A 107 1.78 0.22 1.27
CA LEU A 107 2.19 0.17 -0.15
C LEU A 107 1.93 1.51 -0.85
N THR A 108 0.81 2.16 -0.55
CA THR A 108 0.44 3.47 -1.10
C THR A 108 1.45 4.54 -0.67
N GLU A 109 1.79 4.59 0.61
CA GLU A 109 2.80 5.51 1.14
C GLU A 109 4.17 5.25 0.51
N MET A 110 4.61 3.99 0.43
CA MET A 110 5.88 3.64 -0.21
C MET A 110 5.93 4.06 -1.69
N CYS A 111 4.84 3.85 -2.45
CA CYS A 111 4.75 4.34 -3.84
C CYS A 111 4.92 5.86 -3.89
N GLY A 112 4.25 6.59 -2.98
CA GLY A 112 4.38 8.03 -2.85
C GLY A 112 5.81 8.47 -2.55
N GLN A 113 6.50 7.76 -1.66
CA GLN A 113 7.89 8.06 -1.32
C GLN A 113 8.86 7.79 -2.49
N PHE A 114 8.77 6.63 -3.15
CA PHE A 114 9.63 6.36 -4.32
C PHE A 114 9.44 7.39 -5.43
N LYS A 115 8.20 7.86 -5.63
CA LYS A 115 7.90 8.94 -6.59
C LYS A 115 8.58 10.26 -6.22
N ARG A 116 8.57 10.64 -4.93
CA ARG A 116 9.23 11.86 -4.42
C ARG A 116 10.75 11.80 -4.54
N HIS A 117 11.32 10.61 -4.35
CA HIS A 117 12.77 10.39 -4.30
C HIS A 117 13.34 9.72 -5.59
N LYS A 118 12.56 9.69 -6.69
CA LYS A 118 12.89 8.95 -7.93
C LYS A 118 14.29 9.25 -8.50
N HIS A 119 14.78 10.47 -8.34
CA HIS A 119 16.09 10.90 -8.86
C HIS A 119 17.28 10.55 -7.95
N GLN A 120 17.04 10.16 -6.70
CA GLN A 120 18.09 9.86 -5.74
C GLN A 120 18.56 8.41 -5.81
N PHE A 121 17.73 7.53 -6.36
CA PHE A 121 18.00 6.10 -6.38
C PHE A 121 18.48 5.63 -7.76
N GLN A 122 19.60 4.91 -7.78
CA GLN A 122 20.04 4.14 -8.93
C GLN A 122 19.97 2.65 -8.61
N TYR A 123 18.88 2.03 -9.05
CA TYR A 123 18.70 0.59 -8.91
C TYR A 123 19.34 -0.14 -10.09
N GLN A 124 20.09 -1.21 -9.80
CA GLN A 124 20.78 -1.95 -10.87
C GLN A 124 19.84 -2.94 -11.56
N ASN A 125 19.13 -3.73 -10.75
CA ASN A 125 18.37 -4.89 -11.24
C ASN A 125 16.90 -4.90 -10.79
N ILE A 126 16.48 -3.90 -10.02
CA ILE A 126 15.11 -3.82 -9.48
C ILE A 126 14.43 -2.53 -9.91
N GLN A 127 13.10 -2.58 -10.04
CA GLN A 127 12.24 -1.40 -10.24
C GLN A 127 11.24 -1.36 -9.08
N PRO A 128 11.64 -0.85 -7.89
CA PRO A 128 10.83 -0.91 -6.68
C PRO A 128 9.51 -0.16 -6.83
N ASP A 129 9.52 0.98 -7.52
CA ASP A 129 8.36 1.80 -7.82
C ASP A 129 7.30 1.03 -8.63
N ILE A 130 7.69 0.47 -9.77
CA ILE A 130 6.79 -0.31 -10.63
C ILE A 130 6.35 -1.61 -9.96
N THR A 131 7.24 -2.26 -9.22
CA THR A 131 6.94 -3.52 -8.54
C THR A 131 5.93 -3.33 -7.42
N LEU A 132 6.09 -2.31 -6.57
CA LEU A 132 5.11 -1.99 -5.53
C LEU A 132 3.78 -1.55 -6.11
N LEU A 133 3.79 -0.73 -7.17
CA LEU A 133 2.58 -0.31 -7.87
C LEU A 133 1.81 -1.53 -8.42
N SER A 134 2.52 -2.50 -9.00
CA SER A 134 1.98 -3.77 -9.48
C SER A 134 1.39 -4.63 -8.35
N ILE A 135 2.06 -4.70 -7.18
CA ILE A 135 1.50 -5.40 -6.02
C ILE A 135 0.22 -4.71 -5.55
N LEU A 136 0.22 -3.38 -5.45
CA LEU A 136 -0.92 -2.60 -4.99
C LEU A 136 -2.12 -2.70 -5.95
N ALA A 137 -1.90 -2.75 -7.26
CA ALA A 137 -2.93 -3.06 -8.26
C ALA A 137 -3.58 -4.42 -8.02
N LYS A 138 -2.76 -5.45 -7.79
CA LYS A 138 -3.25 -6.81 -7.48
C LYS A 138 -3.98 -6.86 -6.13
N CYS A 139 -3.56 -6.07 -5.13
CA CYS A 139 -4.30 -5.90 -3.89
C CYS A 139 -5.69 -5.32 -4.16
N CYS A 140 -5.78 -4.28 -4.97
CA CYS A 140 -7.06 -3.68 -5.35
C CYS A 140 -7.98 -4.70 -6.04
N GLN A 141 -7.43 -5.52 -6.94
CA GLN A 141 -8.19 -6.57 -7.61
C GLN A 141 -8.67 -7.65 -6.63
N ALA A 142 -7.88 -7.98 -5.63
CA ALA A 142 -8.26 -8.94 -4.58
C ALA A 142 -9.45 -8.45 -3.74
N CYS A 143 -9.58 -7.14 -3.49
CA CYS A 143 -10.71 -6.57 -2.76
C CYS A 143 -12.03 -6.69 -3.52
N VAL A 144 -11.99 -6.66 -4.86
CA VAL A 144 -13.19 -6.73 -5.72
C VAL A 144 -13.41 -8.11 -6.35
N SER A 145 -12.59 -9.10 -5.96
CA SER A 145 -12.73 -10.48 -6.42
C SER A 145 -14.05 -11.08 -5.94
N LEU A 146 -14.84 -11.62 -6.85
CA LEU A 146 -16.16 -12.17 -6.54
C LEU A 146 -16.07 -13.50 -5.77
N PRO A 147 -16.96 -13.74 -4.78
CA PRO A 147 -17.89 -12.76 -4.21
C PRO A 147 -17.12 -11.75 -3.34
N ILE A 148 -17.52 -10.47 -3.40
CA ILE A 148 -16.92 -9.42 -2.57
C ILE A 148 -17.36 -9.62 -1.12
N LYS A 149 -16.40 -9.84 -0.23
CA LYS A 149 -16.67 -10.28 1.16
C LYS A 149 -16.47 -9.20 2.21
N CYS A 150 -15.65 -8.18 1.93
CA CYS A 150 -15.17 -7.26 2.94
C CYS A 150 -15.42 -5.80 2.52
N LEU A 151 -16.32 -5.13 3.25
CA LEU A 151 -16.62 -3.71 3.01
C LEU A 151 -15.41 -2.81 3.31
N PRO A 152 -14.69 -2.93 4.45
CA PRO A 152 -13.49 -2.12 4.72
C PRO A 152 -12.43 -2.20 3.62
N GLU A 153 -12.15 -3.41 3.10
CA GLU A 153 -11.22 -3.60 1.98
C GLU A 153 -11.70 -2.90 0.70
N THR A 154 -13.02 -2.89 0.46
CA THR A 154 -13.62 -2.21 -0.70
C THR A 154 -13.56 -0.70 -0.54
N GLU A 155 -13.86 -0.17 0.64
CA GLU A 155 -13.81 1.27 0.94
C GLU A 155 -12.38 1.83 0.88
N CYS A 156 -11.39 1.02 1.28
CA CYS A 156 -9.97 1.36 1.14
C CYS A 156 -9.58 1.70 -0.31
N LEU A 157 -10.20 1.05 -1.30
CA LEU A 157 -9.87 1.24 -2.72
C LEU A 157 -10.03 2.69 -3.17
N PHE A 158 -11.01 3.43 -2.63
CA PHE A 158 -11.22 4.81 -3.03
C PHE A 158 -10.01 5.68 -2.67
N PHE A 159 -9.48 5.52 -1.46
CA PHE A 159 -8.27 6.22 -1.03
C PHE A 159 -7.07 5.82 -1.91
N VAL A 160 -6.82 4.52 -2.04
CA VAL A 160 -5.67 3.99 -2.78
C VAL A 160 -5.69 4.46 -4.24
N LEU A 161 -6.81 4.28 -4.94
CA LEU A 161 -6.92 4.64 -6.36
C LEU A 161 -6.96 6.15 -6.60
N THR A 162 -7.40 6.96 -5.63
CA THR A 162 -7.22 8.41 -5.71
C THR A 162 -5.74 8.79 -5.68
N SER A 163 -4.93 8.07 -4.90
CA SER A 163 -3.49 8.34 -4.78
C SER A 163 -2.69 7.83 -5.99
N ILE A 164 -2.94 6.60 -6.43
CA ILE A 164 -2.09 5.91 -7.44
C ILE A 164 -2.74 5.70 -8.79
N GLY A 165 -4.02 6.06 -8.98
CA GLY A 165 -4.77 5.72 -10.20
C GLY A 165 -4.13 6.23 -11.49
N ARG A 166 -3.64 7.47 -11.49
CA ARG A 166 -2.93 8.04 -12.64
C ARG A 166 -1.57 7.38 -12.88
N ASP A 167 -0.90 6.94 -11.83
CA ASP A 167 0.37 6.21 -11.95
C ASP A 167 0.13 4.82 -12.55
N LEU A 168 -0.95 4.13 -12.16
CA LEU A 168 -1.37 2.87 -12.79
C LEU A 168 -1.70 3.03 -14.27
N GLU A 169 -2.41 4.10 -14.64
CA GLU A 169 -2.77 4.37 -16.02
C GLU A 169 -1.55 4.58 -16.92
N ASN A 170 -0.53 5.26 -16.41
CA ASN A 170 0.70 5.54 -17.17
C ASN A 170 1.64 4.33 -17.23
N GLU A 171 1.85 3.66 -16.09
CA GLU A 171 2.91 2.66 -15.95
C GLU A 171 2.41 1.23 -16.17
N LEU A 172 1.15 0.93 -15.82
CA LEU A 172 0.58 -0.42 -15.82
C LEU A 172 -0.86 -0.46 -16.41
N PRO A 173 -1.12 0.11 -17.61
CA PRO A 173 -2.46 0.28 -18.16
C PRO A 173 -3.26 -1.02 -18.27
N SER A 174 -2.60 -2.14 -18.61
CA SER A 174 -3.27 -3.45 -18.69
C SER A 174 -3.74 -3.97 -17.33
N GLN A 175 -3.01 -3.71 -16.24
CA GLN A 175 -3.46 -4.10 -14.90
C GLN A 175 -4.61 -3.23 -14.42
N LEU A 176 -4.56 -1.93 -14.73
CA LEU A 176 -5.67 -1.01 -14.47
C LEU A 176 -6.95 -1.46 -15.20
N GLU A 177 -6.86 -1.82 -16.48
CA GLU A 177 -8.00 -2.30 -17.25
C GLU A 177 -8.65 -3.53 -16.60
N GLN A 178 -7.84 -4.53 -16.22
CA GLN A 178 -8.31 -5.74 -15.52
C GLN A 178 -8.99 -5.42 -14.18
N LEU A 179 -8.44 -4.47 -13.42
CA LEU A 179 -9.05 -4.00 -12.19
C LEU A 179 -10.41 -3.34 -12.44
N LEU A 180 -10.51 -2.46 -13.43
CA LEU A 180 -11.77 -1.77 -13.75
C LEU A 180 -12.85 -2.73 -14.28
N VAL A 181 -12.46 -3.76 -15.03
CA VAL A 181 -13.37 -4.86 -15.38
C VAL A 181 -13.90 -5.53 -14.11
N SER A 182 -13.01 -5.90 -13.18
CA SER A 182 -13.39 -6.54 -11.91
C SER A 182 -14.29 -5.64 -11.04
N VAL A 183 -14.06 -4.32 -11.04
CA VAL A 183 -14.92 -3.33 -10.35
C VAL A 183 -16.33 -3.30 -10.96
N ARG A 184 -16.43 -3.28 -12.30
CA ARG A 184 -17.72 -3.28 -13.02
C ARG A 184 -18.48 -4.59 -12.80
N ASP A 185 -17.80 -5.73 -12.91
CA ASP A 185 -18.37 -7.05 -12.64
C ASP A 185 -18.85 -7.14 -11.19
N GLY A 186 -18.02 -6.65 -10.25
CA GLY A 186 -18.37 -6.50 -8.84
C GLY A 186 -19.64 -5.69 -8.62
N PHE A 187 -19.78 -4.55 -9.30
CA PHE A 187 -20.95 -3.67 -9.18
C PHE A 187 -22.23 -4.33 -9.70
N LEU A 188 -22.14 -5.02 -10.83
CA LEU A 188 -23.26 -5.72 -11.45
C LEU A 188 -23.70 -6.96 -10.63
N ALA A 189 -22.74 -7.74 -10.13
CA ALA A 189 -23.00 -8.97 -9.39
C ALA A 189 -23.41 -8.72 -7.92
N THR A 190 -22.96 -7.63 -7.30
CA THR A 190 -23.31 -7.32 -5.91
C THR A 190 -24.73 -6.78 -5.84
N THR A 191 -25.68 -7.59 -5.38
CA THR A 191 -27.09 -7.19 -5.17
C THR A 191 -27.43 -6.98 -3.69
N GLY A 192 -26.70 -7.61 -2.76
CA GLY A 192 -27.03 -7.64 -1.33
C GLY A 192 -26.35 -6.59 -0.44
N SER A 193 -25.39 -5.80 -0.96
CA SER A 193 -24.68 -4.78 -0.17
C SER A 193 -24.70 -3.41 -0.86
N PRO A 194 -25.63 -2.51 -0.48
CA PRO A 194 -25.71 -1.16 -1.03
C PRO A 194 -24.43 -0.33 -0.80
N ALA A 195 -23.74 -0.53 0.32
CA ALA A 195 -22.49 0.15 0.64
C ALA A 195 -21.36 -0.25 -0.33
N ILE A 196 -21.19 -1.55 -0.59
CA ILE A 196 -20.22 -2.03 -1.59
C ILE A 196 -20.57 -1.47 -2.97
N ARG A 197 -21.84 -1.55 -3.40
CA ARG A 197 -22.26 -0.99 -4.69
C ARG A 197 -21.98 0.52 -4.80
N ARG A 198 -22.25 1.28 -3.73
CA ARG A 198 -21.97 2.72 -3.66
C ARG A 198 -20.49 3.00 -3.90
N THR A 199 -19.60 2.28 -3.21
CA THR A 199 -18.16 2.43 -3.37
C THR A 199 -17.70 2.04 -4.78
N LEU A 200 -18.17 0.91 -5.32
CA LEU A 200 -17.79 0.48 -6.67
C LEU A 200 -18.25 1.50 -7.74
N LEU A 201 -19.45 2.07 -7.60
CA LEU A 201 -19.90 3.15 -8.48
C LEU A 201 -19.00 4.38 -8.36
N GLN A 202 -18.62 4.75 -7.14
CA GLN A 202 -17.70 5.87 -6.88
C GLN A 202 -16.35 5.67 -7.57
N LEU A 203 -15.81 4.44 -7.57
CA LEU A 203 -14.57 4.10 -8.26
C LEU A 203 -14.70 4.22 -9.79
N ILE A 204 -15.84 3.81 -10.35
CA ILE A 204 -16.12 3.94 -11.78
C ILE A 204 -16.17 5.43 -12.17
N GLU A 205 -16.86 6.26 -11.37
CA GLU A 205 -16.92 7.71 -11.59
C GLU A 205 -15.56 8.39 -11.42
N LEU A 206 -14.76 7.97 -10.44
CA LEU A 206 -13.41 8.48 -10.21
C LEU A 206 -12.53 8.27 -11.46
N HIS A 207 -12.53 7.07 -12.02
CA HIS A 207 -11.80 6.78 -13.25
C HIS A 207 -12.35 7.58 -14.44
N ALA A 208 -13.68 7.60 -14.64
CA ALA A 208 -14.31 8.36 -15.73
C ALA A 208 -14.03 9.88 -15.66
N SER A 209 -13.69 10.39 -14.48
CA SER A 209 -13.34 11.78 -14.22
C SER A 209 -11.82 12.02 -14.17
N ASN A 210 -11.02 11.17 -14.82
CA ASN A 210 -9.54 11.27 -14.87
C ASN A 210 -8.89 11.33 -13.48
N TRP A 211 -9.37 10.49 -12.56
CA TRP A 211 -8.87 10.38 -11.18
C TRP A 211 -9.13 11.62 -10.31
N GLN A 212 -10.09 12.46 -10.71
CA GLN A 212 -10.50 13.65 -9.98
C GLN A 212 -12.01 13.71 -9.89
N LEU A 213 -12.55 13.34 -8.72
CA LEU A 213 -14.00 13.30 -8.54
C LEU A 213 -14.61 14.72 -8.63
N PRO A 214 -15.63 14.94 -9.48
CA PRO A 214 -16.26 16.26 -9.59
C PRO A 214 -17.03 16.62 -8.31
N ALA A 215 -17.20 17.91 -8.06
CA ALA A 215 -17.86 18.42 -6.85
C ALA A 215 -19.29 17.88 -6.66
N SER A 216 -20.03 17.66 -7.75
CA SER A 216 -21.37 17.05 -7.72
C SER A 216 -21.35 15.62 -7.17
N SER A 217 -20.38 14.80 -7.61
CA SER A 217 -20.20 13.44 -7.09
C SER A 217 -19.75 13.47 -5.63
N VAL A 218 -18.85 14.38 -5.26
CA VAL A 218 -18.46 14.55 -3.84
C VAL A 218 -19.68 14.86 -2.95
N LEU A 219 -20.57 15.74 -3.37
CA LEU A 219 -21.81 16.06 -2.64
C LEU A 219 -22.76 14.85 -2.53
N TYR A 220 -22.80 14.00 -3.54
CA TYR A 220 -23.60 12.76 -3.52
C TYR A 220 -23.02 11.71 -2.57
N TYR A 221 -21.70 11.50 -2.58
CA TYR A 221 -21.04 10.50 -1.75
C TYR A 221 -20.76 10.96 -0.31
N TYR A 222 -20.62 12.26 -0.08
CA TYR A 222 -20.34 12.87 1.22
C TYR A 222 -21.26 14.07 1.43
N PRO A 223 -22.58 13.86 1.54
CA PRO A 223 -23.50 14.95 1.84
C PRO A 223 -23.10 15.54 3.18
N ARG A 224 -23.02 16.88 3.27
CA ARG A 224 -22.85 17.56 4.55
C ARG A 224 -24.06 17.18 5.39
N VAL A 225 -23.85 16.30 6.37
CA VAL A 225 -24.88 15.90 7.34
C VAL A 225 -25.37 17.20 7.99
N LYS A 226 -26.69 17.44 7.95
CA LYS A 226 -27.33 18.47 8.77
C LYS A 226 -27.48 17.99 10.20
#